data_AF-A0A956B0T8-F1
#
_entry.id   AF-A0A956B0T8-F1
#
_cell.length_a   1.000
_cell.length_b   1.000
_cell.length_c   1.000
_cell.angle_alpha   90.00
_cell.angle_beta   90.00
_cell.angle_gamma   90.00
#
_symmetry.space_group_name_H-M   'P 1'
#
loop_
_entity.id
_entity.type
_entity.pdbx_description
1 polymer ?
#
loop_
_entity_poly.entity_id
_entity_poly.type
_entity_poly.pdbx_seq_one_letter_code
_entity_poly.pdbx_strand_id
1 'polypeptide(L)'
;MDQFFGEWLVGPIASVLFWPIPGINMPIVVAWLGLGALYFTLRMGFVNVRMFGHAIALVRGKYDSPDAEGEVSHFQALTAALSATVGLGNIAGVAIA
;
A
#
# COMPACT_ATOMS: atom_id res chain seq x y z
N MET A 1 2.97 17.21 -23.50
CA MET A 1 2.29 16.05 -22.89
C MET A 1 2.01 16.30 -21.42
N ASP A 2 3.00 16.72 -20.63
CA ASP A 2 2.83 16.92 -19.18
C ASP A 2 1.78 17.97 -18.80
N GLN A 3 1.74 19.09 -19.53
CA GLN A 3 0.75 20.15 -19.28
C GLN A 3 -0.68 19.70 -19.62
N PHE A 4 -0.85 18.98 -20.73
CA PHE A 4 -2.13 18.40 -21.12
C PHE A 4 -2.60 17.36 -20.08
N PHE A 5 -1.72 16.42 -19.70
CA PHE A 5 -2.04 15.39 -18.71
C PHE A 5 -2.34 15.98 -17.33
N GLY A 6 -1.55 16.97 -16.91
CA GLY A 6 -1.74 17.67 -15.64
C GLY A 6 -3.07 18.40 -15.55
N GLU A 7 -3.40 19.19 -16.57
CA GLU A 7 -4.61 20.02 -16.56
C GLU A 7 -5.89 19.21 -16.85
N TRP A 8 -5.84 18.25 -17.78
CA TRP A 8 -7.04 17.54 -18.23
C TRP A 8 -7.33 16.25 -17.47
N LEU A 9 -6.32 15.63 -16.85
CA LEU A 9 -6.51 14.39 -16.10
C LEU A 9 -6.28 14.59 -14.60
N VAL A 10 -5.09 15.05 -14.23
CA VAL A 10 -4.68 15.09 -12.81
C VAL A 10 -5.46 16.15 -12.04
N GLY A 11 -5.62 17.36 -12.57
CA GLY A 11 -6.31 18.47 -11.91
C GLY A 11 -7.76 18.15 -11.50
N PRO A 12 -8.61 17.66 -12.42
CA PRO A 12 -9.99 17.27 -12.10
C PRO A 12 -10.07 16.11 -11.10
N ILE A 13 -9.19 15.11 -11.21
CA ILE A 13 -9.18 13.98 -10.26
C ILE A 13 -8.72 14.44 -8.88
N ALA A 14 -7.67 15.26 -8.82
CA ALA A 14 -7.12 15.77 -7.57
C ALA A 14 -8.13 16.68 -6.84
N SER A 15 -8.89 17.51 -7.55
CA SER A 15 -9.89 18.39 -6.91
C SER A 15 -11.01 17.60 -6.23
N VAL A 16 -11.39 16.44 -6.79
CA VAL A 16 -12.37 15.54 -6.19
C VAL A 16 -11.75 14.75 -5.03
N LEU A 17 -10.59 14.12 -5.23
CA LEU A 17 -9.95 13.27 -4.22
C LEU A 17 -9.48 14.06 -2.99
N PHE A 18 -8.94 15.26 -3.21
CA PHE A 18 -8.42 16.12 -2.15
C PHE A 18 -9.43 17.15 -1.67
N TRP A 19 -10.71 16.98 -1.99
CA TRP A 19 -11.77 17.84 -1.46
C TRP A 19 -11.77 17.79 0.08
N PRO A 20 -11.66 18.94 0.78
CA PRO A 20 -11.63 18.99 2.24
C PRO A 20 -13.03 18.78 2.83
N ILE A 21 -13.15 17.88 3.81
CA ILE A 21 -14.40 17.68 4.55
C ILE A 21 -14.62 18.86 5.50
N PRO A 22 -15.77 19.57 5.42
CA PRO A 22 -16.08 20.68 6.30
C PRO A 22 -15.98 20.29 7.78
N GLY A 23 -15.25 21.07 8.57
CA GLY A 23 -15.09 20.88 10.02
C GLY A 23 -13.95 19.95 10.46
N ILE A 24 -13.38 19.13 9.58
CA ILE A 24 -12.29 18.18 9.92
C ILE A 24 -10.99 18.51 9.17
N ASN A 25 -11.00 19.43 8.19
CA ASN A 25 -9.85 19.82 7.37
C ASN A 25 -9.06 18.63 6.79
N MET A 26 -9.75 17.50 6.56
CA MET A 26 -9.16 16.27 6.07
C MET A 26 -9.68 15.97 4.65
N PRO A 27 -8.80 15.57 3.72
CA PRO A 27 -9.20 15.16 2.37
C PRO A 27 -10.17 13.98 2.39
N ILE A 28 -11.17 13.99 1.49
CA ILE A 28 -12.15 12.89 1.38
C ILE A 28 -11.49 11.54 1.05
N VAL A 29 -10.42 11.53 0.26
CA VAL A 29 -9.65 10.30 -0.04
C VAL A 29 -9.08 9.66 1.23
N VAL A 30 -8.64 10.45 2.20
CA VAL A 30 -8.09 9.95 3.46
C VAL A 30 -9.19 9.33 4.30
N ALA A 31 -10.36 9.97 4.38
CA ALA A 31 -11.52 9.42 5.08
C ALA A 31 -11.96 8.08 4.47
N TRP A 32 -12.03 8.00 3.15
CA TRP A 32 -12.43 6.80 2.41
C TRP A 32 -11.46 5.64 2.63
N LEU A 33 -10.15 5.88 2.44
CA LEU A 33 -9.12 4.88 2.67
C LEU A 33 -9.05 4.46 4.14
N GLY A 34 -9.21 5.40 5.07
CA GLY A 34 -9.23 5.13 6.51
C GLY A 34 -10.40 4.24 6.93
N LEU A 35 -11.61 4.50 6.42
CA LEU A 35 -12.79 3.66 6.68
C LEU A 35 -12.60 2.25 6.12
N GLY A 36 -12.11 2.13 4.88
CA GLY A 36 -11.78 0.84 4.29
C GLY A 36 -10.74 0.08 5.13
N ALA A 37 -9.64 0.74 5.48
CA ALA A 37 -8.58 0.16 6.30
C ALA A 37 -9.10 -0.30 7.67
N LEU A 38 -9.93 0.50 8.34
CA LEU A 38 -10.53 0.15 9.63
C LEU A 38 -11.47 -1.04 9.50
N TYR A 39 -12.39 -1.01 8.53
CA TYR A 39 -13.33 -2.11 8.27
C TYR A 39 -12.60 -3.43 8.02
N PHE A 40 -11.63 -3.42 7.10
CA PHE A 40 -10.84 -4.61 6.76
C PHE A 40 -10.01 -5.10 7.95
N THR A 41 -9.41 -4.20 8.71
CA THR A 41 -8.60 -4.56 9.90
C THR A 41 -9.45 -5.23 10.97
N LEU A 42 -10.62 -4.67 11.29
CA LEU A 42 -11.54 -5.25 12.27
C LEU A 42 -12.16 -6.55 11.79
N ARG A 43 -12.63 -6.59 10.53
CA ARG A 43 -13.26 -7.79 9.94
C ARG A 43 -12.30 -8.96 9.83
N MET A 44 -11.02 -8.70 9.58
CA MET A 44 -9.97 -9.72 9.53
C MET A 44 -9.38 -10.04 10.92
N GLY A 45 -9.84 -9.36 11.98
CA GLY A 45 -9.40 -9.60 13.36
C GLY A 45 -7.92 -9.30 13.59
N PHE A 46 -7.42 -8.18 13.06
CA PHE A 46 -6.01 -7.76 13.17
C PHE A 46 -5.01 -8.79 12.62
N VAL A 47 -5.32 -9.37 11.46
CA VAL A 47 -4.47 -10.37 10.80
C VAL A 47 -3.03 -9.89 10.59
N ASN A 48 -2.84 -8.60 10.30
CA ASN A 48 -1.53 -7.97 10.13
C ASN A 48 -0.60 -8.20 11.32
N VAL A 49 -1.15 -8.19 12.54
CA VAL A 49 -0.39 -8.42 13.78
C VAL A 49 -0.31 -9.91 14.08
N ARG A 50 -1.45 -10.62 14.03
CA ARG A 50 -1.54 -12.04 14.40
C ARG A 50 -0.71 -12.97 13.51
N MET A 51 -0.65 -12.70 12.21
CA MET A 51 0.08 -13.54 11.25
C MET A 51 1.49 -13.03 10.92
N PHE A 52 1.96 -11.95 11.55
CA PHE A 52 3.28 -11.39 11.25
C PHE A 52 4.41 -12.41 11.36
N GLY A 53 4.42 -13.21 12.45
CA GLY A 53 5.42 -14.27 12.63
C GLY A 53 5.33 -15.39 11.58
N HIS A 54 4.10 -15.72 11.14
CA HIS A 54 3.88 -16.71 10.08
C HIS A 54 4.39 -16.19 8.74
N ALA A 55 4.13 -14.92 8.42
CA ALA A 55 4.64 -14.28 7.21
C ALA A 55 6.17 -14.28 7.16
N ILE A 56 6.86 -14.02 8.28
CA ILE A 56 8.32 -14.12 8.34
C ILE A 56 8.80 -15.55 8.08
N ALA A 57 8.15 -16.55 8.67
CA ALA A 57 8.50 -17.95 8.47
C ALA A 57 8.30 -18.40 7.01
N LEU A 58 7.26 -17.90 6.35
CA LEU A 58 6.95 -18.13 4.93
C LEU A 58 8.05 -17.55 4.02
N VAL A 59 8.42 -16.29 4.22
CA VAL A 59 9.44 -15.59 3.42
C VAL A 59 10.85 -16.16 3.64
N ARG A 60 11.11 -16.74 4.82
CA ARG A 60 12.37 -17.45 5.13
C ARG A 60 12.47 -18.84 4.50
N GLY A 61 11.44 -19.29 3.78
CA GLY A 61 11.41 -20.58 3.10
C GLY A 61 11.14 -21.78 3.99
N LYS A 62 10.66 -21.57 5.23
CA LYS A 62 10.32 -22.68 6.15
C LYS A 62 9.16 -23.56 5.62
N TYR A 63 8.37 -23.01 4.71
CA TYR A 63 7.20 -23.65 4.09
C TYR A 63 7.36 -23.83 2.57
N ASP A 64 8.56 -23.63 2.02
CA ASP A 64 8.81 -23.84 0.60
C ASP A 64 8.88 -25.36 0.33
N SER A 65 8.00 -25.85 -0.55
CA SER A 65 8.01 -27.25 -1.00
C SER A 65 8.55 -27.33 -2.43
N PRO A 66 9.44 -28.30 -2.76
CA PRO A 66 9.92 -28.51 -4.13
C PRO A 66 8.79 -28.81 -5.15
N ASP A 67 7.66 -29.33 -4.66
CA ASP A 67 6.49 -29.69 -5.47
C ASP A 67 5.42 -28.59 -5.52
N ALA A 68 5.69 -27.41 -4.94
CA ALA A 68 4.75 -26.28 -4.98
C ALA A 68 4.75 -25.60 -6.36
N GLU A 69 3.57 -25.34 -6.92
CA GLU A 69 3.42 -24.57 -8.15
C GLU A 69 3.88 -23.11 -7.93
N GLY A 70 4.95 -22.70 -8.61
CA GLY A 70 5.44 -21.33 -8.62
C GLY A 70 6.79 -21.19 -9.34
N GLU A 71 6.92 -20.16 -10.19
CA GLU A 71 8.18 -19.90 -10.94
C GLU A 71 9.23 -19.15 -10.11
N VAL A 72 8.84 -18.57 -8.97
CA VAL A 72 9.69 -17.75 -8.10
C VAL A 72 9.47 -18.09 -6.63
N SER A 73 10.52 -17.94 -5.81
CA SER A 73 10.42 -18.18 -4.37
C SER A 73 9.58 -17.10 -3.66
N HIS A 74 9.06 -17.44 -2.48
CA HIS A 74 8.28 -16.49 -1.66
C HIS A 74 9.07 -15.23 -1.31
N PHE A 75 10.39 -15.36 -1.11
CA PHE A 75 11.28 -14.22 -0.92
C PHE A 75 11.39 -13.35 -2.17
N GLN A 76 11.56 -13.96 -3.35
CA GLN A 76 11.67 -13.21 -4.61
C GLN A 76 10.37 -12.45 -4.93
N ALA A 77 9.22 -13.08 -4.72
CA ALA A 77 7.92 -12.42 -4.87
C ALA A 77 7.78 -11.23 -3.91
N LEU A 78 8.18 -11.39 -2.64
CA LEU A 78 8.21 -10.29 -1.68
C LEU A 78 9.14 -9.16 -2.13
N THR A 79 10.38 -9.46 -2.55
CA THR A 79 11.35 -8.45 -2.98
C THR A 79 10.85 -7.68 -4.20
N ALA A 80 10.21 -8.34 -5.16
CA ALA A 80 9.60 -7.67 -6.31
C ALA A 80 8.49 -6.70 -5.89
N ALA A 81 7.57 -7.14 -5.02
CA ALA A 81 6.50 -6.29 -4.49
C ALA A 81 7.05 -5.12 -3.64
N LEU A 82 8.08 -5.38 -2.82
CA LEU A 82 8.72 -4.36 -2.00
C LEU A 82 9.45 -3.33 -2.87
N SER A 83 10.12 -3.75 -3.94
CA SER A 83 10.76 -2.84 -4.89
C SER A 83 9.78 -1.89 -5.57
N ALA A 84 8.52 -2.33 -5.77
CA ALA A 84 7.48 -1.48 -6.33
C ALA A 84 6.95 -0.42 -5.35
N THR A 85 7.09 -0.65 -4.03
CA THR A 85 6.52 0.21 -2.98
C THR A 85 7.57 1.03 -2.21
N VAL A 86 8.78 0.52 -2.06
CA VAL A 86 9.93 1.19 -1.42
C VAL A 86 10.76 1.88 -2.49
N GLY A 87 10.22 2.98 -3.01
CA GLY A 87 10.94 3.88 -3.92
C GLY A 87 11.66 5.02 -3.20
N LEU A 88 12.38 5.85 -3.97
CA LEU A 88 12.98 7.12 -3.51
C LEU A 88 12.00 8.00 -2.72
N GLY A 89 10.70 7.92 -3.02
CA GLY A 89 9.65 8.70 -2.35
C GLY A 89 9.59 8.49 -0.82
N ASN A 90 9.80 7.28 -0.32
CA ASN A 90 9.80 7.02 1.13
C ASN A 90 11.10 7.50 1.81
N ILE A 91 12.24 7.42 1.12
CA ILE A 91 13.54 7.86 1.65
C ILE A 91 13.64 9.40 1.63
N ALA A 92 13.26 10.02 0.53
CA ALA A 92 13.25 11.48 0.38
C ALA A 92 12.17 12.13 1.26
N GLY A 93 10.99 11.51 1.38
CA GLY A 93 9.91 11.99 2.23
C GLY A 93 10.28 12.04 3.72
N VAL A 94 10.94 11.00 4.24
CA VAL A 94 11.42 10.97 5.64
C VAL A 94 12.54 11.99 5.90
N ALA A 95 13.35 12.32 4.89
CA ALA A 95 14.39 13.33 5.02
C ALA A 95 13.83 14.78 5.09
N ILE A 96 12.61 14.99 4.61
CA ILE A 96 11.95 16.31 4.54
C ILE A 96 10.93 16.49 5.68
N ALA A 97 10.34 15.40 6.18
CA ALA A 97 9.30 15.39 7.21
C ALA A 97 9.80 15.67 8.63
#